data_AF-A0A351X8W2-F1
#
_entry.id   AF-A0A351X8W2-F1
#
_cell.length_a   1.000
_cell.length_b   1.000
_cell.length_c   1.000
_cell.angle_alpha   90.00
_cell.angle_beta   90.00
_cell.angle_gamma   90.00
#
_symmetry.space_group_name_H-M   'P 1'
#
loop_
_entity.id
_entity.type
_entity.pdbx_description
1 polymer ?
#
loop_
_entity_poly.entity_id
_entity_poly.type
_entity_poly.pdbx_seq_one_letter_code
_entity_poly.pdbx_strand_id
1 'polypeptide(L)'
;MKRNFLNIILVIVLAALSVFVGYHISQKTNSAEGETTATKQAVTEKEGERILLAEDKDRDFRFYGVGSKLVLVHSDREFEYDDVLSAGVNLDKPVLWVLDVNRDGTEELLLQVGETTVNDEVYHSVYGFTYYSTDSSDGYKITAMNESSVSNLFDRLIQVQMTQDESCPKNCLFAMSSVYDAIKFNRETGIPEDNYYYMFKAAQDKDGKYMTLLNWNRDKVECKLPDKKSNRVEIVIPVIISYKETKETHNAGYITFGLYITPDGTLGILGKSMEFVAYKEYGLYKYNFKDGEDKAWKSTVNNSNSTIPRDKVIDFIQYNDIDFTAEVVTDNFARHDGDLNALASITADENCIRLTAKPGCSFSKSLVENSQYSINLYSNSENAVNTFDISYTSSIEEDGDGNEVLRINYDKKYRQSVMKQIAVNFGVK
;
A
#
# COMPACT_ATOMS: atom_id res chain seq x y z
N MET A 1 38.96 -23.45 -25.09
CA MET A 1 38.50 -22.35 -25.96
C MET A 1 37.13 -22.62 -26.62
N LYS A 2 36.82 -23.83 -27.12
CA LYS A 2 35.54 -24.14 -27.79
C LYS A 2 34.27 -24.08 -26.90
N ARG A 3 34.39 -24.39 -25.60
CA ARG A 3 33.23 -24.47 -24.68
C ARG A 3 32.70 -23.11 -24.22
N ASN A 4 33.58 -22.10 -24.11
CA ASN A 4 33.18 -20.72 -23.78
C ASN A 4 32.57 -20.01 -25.00
N PHE A 5 33.03 -20.32 -26.21
CA PHE A 5 32.46 -19.77 -27.44
C PHE A 5 31.04 -20.28 -27.69
N LEU A 6 30.76 -21.55 -27.35
CA LEU A 6 29.41 -22.14 -27.43
C LEU A 6 28.43 -21.48 -26.44
N ASN A 7 28.88 -21.18 -25.22
CA ASN A 7 28.06 -20.49 -24.21
C ASN A 7 27.77 -19.04 -24.60
N ILE A 8 28.74 -18.34 -25.21
CA ILE A 8 28.54 -16.97 -25.71
C ILE A 8 27.52 -16.97 -26.86
N ILE A 9 27.60 -17.93 -27.78
CA ILE A 9 26.60 -18.08 -28.86
C ILE A 9 25.22 -18.40 -28.28
N LEU A 10 25.13 -19.26 -27.27
CA LEU A 10 23.86 -19.61 -26.61
C LEU A 10 23.21 -18.39 -25.95
N VAL A 11 24.00 -17.55 -25.26
CA VAL A 11 23.51 -16.31 -24.64
C VAL A 11 23.04 -15.31 -25.71
N ILE A 12 23.75 -15.19 -26.83
CA ILE A 12 23.34 -14.32 -27.95
C ILE A 12 22.06 -14.85 -28.61
N VAL A 13 21.92 -16.17 -28.76
CA VAL A 13 20.70 -16.79 -29.32
C VAL A 13 19.51 -16.64 -28.38
N LEU A 14 19.70 -16.76 -27.05
CA LEU A 14 18.65 -16.51 -26.05
C LEU A 14 18.27 -15.03 -25.97
N ALA A 15 19.23 -14.11 -26.11
CA ALA A 15 18.96 -12.68 -26.22
C ALA A 15 18.22 -12.33 -27.52
N ALA A 16 18.59 -12.94 -28.65
CA ALA A 16 17.90 -12.75 -29.92
C ALA A 16 16.48 -13.35 -29.90
N LEU A 17 16.28 -14.51 -29.28
CA LEU A 17 14.96 -15.14 -29.13
C LEU A 17 14.06 -14.36 -28.17
N SER A 18 14.58 -13.78 -27.09
CA SER A 18 13.79 -12.92 -26.18
C SER A 18 13.38 -11.60 -26.84
N VAL A 19 14.24 -11.00 -27.66
CA VAL A 19 13.87 -9.83 -28.48
C VAL A 19 12.87 -10.20 -29.58
N PHE A 20 13.00 -11.37 -30.21
CA PHE A 20 12.09 -11.81 -31.28
C PHE A 20 10.71 -12.25 -30.73
N VAL A 21 10.67 -12.90 -29.57
CA VAL A 21 9.43 -13.23 -28.85
C VAL A 21 8.78 -11.95 -28.31
N GLY A 22 9.57 -11.01 -27.77
CA GLY A 22 9.08 -9.69 -27.35
C GLY A 22 8.50 -8.88 -28.53
N TYR A 23 9.12 -8.93 -29.70
CA TYR A 23 8.63 -8.29 -30.93
C TYR A 23 7.36 -8.97 -31.48
N HIS A 24 7.26 -10.31 -31.44
CA HIS A 24 6.04 -11.01 -31.87
C HIS A 24 4.89 -10.88 -30.88
N ILE A 25 5.17 -10.82 -29.57
CA ILE A 25 4.18 -10.47 -28.55
C ILE A 25 3.74 -9.02 -28.75
N SER A 26 4.67 -8.08 -28.95
CA SER A 26 4.34 -6.68 -29.29
C SER A 26 3.54 -6.56 -30.59
N GLN A 27 3.83 -7.31 -31.65
CA GLN A 27 2.98 -7.34 -32.86
C GLN A 27 1.61 -7.97 -32.63
N LYS A 28 1.49 -9.01 -31.79
CA LYS A 28 0.17 -9.57 -31.40
C LYS A 28 -0.61 -8.64 -30.47
N THR A 29 0.08 -7.85 -29.64
CA THR A 29 -0.53 -6.87 -28.73
C THR A 29 -0.97 -5.63 -29.52
N ASN A 30 -0.16 -5.18 -30.49
CA ASN A 30 -0.50 -4.11 -31.43
C ASN A 30 -1.55 -4.54 -32.49
N SER A 31 -1.77 -5.84 -32.67
CA SER A 31 -2.90 -6.37 -33.47
C SER A 31 -4.18 -6.54 -32.64
N ALA A 32 -4.11 -6.27 -31.33
CA ALA A 32 -5.25 -6.20 -30.40
C ALA A 32 -5.47 -4.76 -29.88
N GLU A 33 -4.77 -3.76 -30.42
CA GLU A 33 -5.12 -2.35 -30.32
C GLU A 33 -6.22 -2.04 -31.34
N GLY A 34 -7.42 -2.55 -31.08
CA GLY A 34 -8.63 -1.99 -31.63
C GLY A 34 -9.19 -1.02 -30.62
N GLU A 35 -9.05 0.29 -30.85
CA GLU A 35 -10.14 1.19 -30.47
C GLU A 35 -11.41 0.57 -31.07
N THR A 36 -12.29 0.01 -30.24
CA THR A 36 -13.58 -0.50 -30.69
C THR A 36 -14.44 0.69 -31.09
N THR A 37 -14.22 1.15 -32.32
CA THR A 37 -15.06 2.13 -33.00
C THR A 37 -16.28 1.35 -33.52
N ALA A 38 -17.22 1.06 -32.62
CA ALA A 38 -18.45 0.37 -33.00
C ALA A 38 -19.34 1.33 -33.82
N THR A 39 -19.50 1.03 -35.09
CA THR A 39 -20.38 1.78 -36.01
C THR A 39 -21.81 1.24 -35.89
N LYS A 40 -22.78 2.15 -35.72
CA LYS A 40 -24.23 1.88 -35.63
C LYS A 40 -24.72 0.90 -36.71
N GLN A 41 -25.42 -0.16 -36.32
CA GLN A 41 -26.33 -0.90 -37.18
C GLN A 41 -27.70 -1.00 -36.50
N ALA A 42 -28.75 -0.55 -37.18
CA ALA A 42 -30.13 -0.73 -36.72
C ALA A 42 -30.70 -2.02 -37.32
N VAL A 43 -30.90 -3.06 -36.50
CA VAL A 43 -31.71 -4.24 -36.85
C VAL A 43 -32.43 -4.76 -35.58
N THR A 44 -33.71 -5.11 -35.74
CA THR A 44 -34.70 -5.52 -34.73
C THR A 44 -34.60 -6.99 -34.26
N GLU A 45 -34.76 -7.17 -32.93
CA GLU A 45 -35.13 -8.37 -32.09
C GLU A 45 -34.14 -9.56 -32.00
N LYS A 46 -33.33 -9.76 -30.93
CA LYS A 46 -33.49 -10.13 -29.49
C LYS A 46 -33.92 -11.57 -29.20
N GLU A 47 -33.13 -12.29 -28.37
CA GLU A 47 -33.63 -13.01 -27.17
C GLU A 47 -32.51 -13.17 -26.12
N GLY A 48 -32.30 -12.09 -25.37
CA GLY A 48 -31.92 -12.15 -23.97
C GLY A 48 -32.91 -11.27 -23.20
N GLU A 49 -33.29 -11.67 -21.99
CA GLU A 49 -34.15 -10.83 -21.14
C GLU A 49 -33.50 -9.45 -20.97
N ARG A 50 -34.27 -8.39 -21.24
CA ARG A 50 -33.80 -7.00 -21.05
C ARG A 50 -33.88 -6.67 -19.57
N ILE A 51 -32.74 -6.50 -18.93
CA ILE A 51 -32.66 -6.22 -17.48
C ILE A 51 -32.33 -4.74 -17.30
N LEU A 52 -33.13 -4.00 -16.53
CA LEU A 52 -32.80 -2.63 -16.14
C LEU A 52 -31.64 -2.67 -15.14
N LEU A 53 -30.53 -2.03 -15.49
CA LEU A 53 -29.34 -1.96 -14.63
C LEU A 53 -29.40 -0.73 -13.73
N ALA A 54 -29.59 0.46 -14.32
CA ALA A 54 -29.65 1.71 -13.60
C ALA A 54 -30.49 2.75 -14.35
N GLU A 55 -31.03 3.73 -13.62
CA GLU A 55 -31.79 4.84 -14.19
C GLU A 55 -31.51 6.16 -13.45
N ASP A 56 -31.51 7.25 -14.19
CA ASP A 56 -31.64 8.62 -13.69
C ASP A 56 -32.89 9.23 -14.35
N LYS A 57 -33.97 9.35 -13.58
CA LYS A 57 -35.26 9.81 -14.10
C LYS A 57 -35.26 11.30 -14.41
N ASP A 58 -34.51 12.09 -13.66
CA ASP A 58 -34.50 13.54 -13.80
C ASP A 58 -33.81 13.95 -15.10
N ARG A 59 -32.81 13.17 -15.52
CA ARG A 59 -32.02 13.40 -16.73
C ARG A 59 -32.36 12.45 -17.88
N ASP A 60 -33.42 11.64 -17.73
CA ASP A 60 -33.90 10.66 -18.71
C ASP A 60 -32.83 9.66 -19.21
N PHE A 61 -32.00 9.14 -18.29
CA PHE A 61 -31.06 8.06 -18.59
C PHE A 61 -31.56 6.71 -18.09
N ARG A 62 -31.55 5.70 -18.96
CA ARG A 62 -31.87 4.31 -18.59
C ARG A 62 -30.86 3.36 -19.20
N PHE A 63 -30.19 2.56 -18.38
CA PHE A 63 -29.23 1.54 -18.80
C PHE A 63 -29.83 0.16 -18.68
N TYR A 64 -29.69 -0.66 -19.73
CA TYR A 64 -30.18 -2.02 -19.76
C TYR A 64 -29.10 -3.00 -20.19
N GLY A 65 -29.08 -4.18 -19.57
CA GLY A 65 -28.29 -5.32 -20.03
C GLY A 65 -29.13 -6.25 -20.91
N VAL A 66 -28.53 -6.72 -22.01
CA VAL A 66 -29.11 -7.73 -22.92
C VAL A 66 -28.01 -8.71 -23.34
N GLY A 67 -27.83 -9.80 -22.60
CA GLY A 67 -26.68 -10.70 -22.80
C GLY A 67 -25.36 -9.97 -22.51
N SER A 68 -24.40 -10.00 -23.45
CA SER A 68 -23.14 -9.22 -23.35
C SER A 68 -23.30 -7.74 -23.74
N LYS A 69 -24.49 -7.32 -24.22
CA LYS A 69 -24.73 -5.97 -24.71
C LYS A 69 -25.19 -5.03 -23.59
N LEU A 70 -24.70 -3.80 -23.64
CA LEU A 70 -25.23 -2.68 -22.86
C LEU A 70 -26.06 -1.76 -23.76
N VAL A 71 -27.23 -1.35 -23.30
CA VAL A 71 -28.13 -0.44 -24.02
C VAL A 71 -28.39 0.79 -23.16
N LEU A 72 -27.97 1.96 -23.64
CA LEU A 72 -28.31 3.27 -23.07
C LEU A 72 -29.51 3.84 -23.80
N VAL A 73 -30.56 4.22 -23.07
CA VAL A 73 -31.70 4.98 -23.59
C VAL A 73 -31.64 6.40 -23.03
N HIS A 74 -31.67 7.38 -23.93
CA HIS A 74 -31.71 8.80 -23.59
C HIS A 74 -32.52 9.58 -24.63
N SER A 75 -33.52 10.35 -24.19
CA SER A 75 -34.42 11.14 -25.06
C SER A 75 -35.07 10.27 -26.16
N ASP A 76 -35.60 9.11 -25.77
CA ASP A 76 -36.23 8.10 -26.64
C ASP A 76 -35.33 7.52 -27.75
N ARG A 77 -34.02 7.74 -27.67
CA ARG A 77 -33.03 7.11 -28.55
C ARG A 77 -32.28 6.02 -27.81
N GLU A 78 -32.07 4.89 -28.49
CA GLU A 78 -31.26 3.78 -27.97
C GLU A 78 -29.85 3.82 -28.56
N PHE A 79 -28.87 3.58 -27.70
CA PHE A 79 -27.45 3.42 -28.04
C PHE A 79 -27.01 2.05 -27.54
N GLU A 80 -26.65 1.16 -28.46
CA GLU A 80 -26.21 -0.19 -28.14
C GLU A 80 -24.69 -0.31 -28.20
N TYR A 81 -24.14 -1.06 -27.24
CA TYR A 81 -22.72 -1.38 -27.14
C TYR A 81 -22.57 -2.88 -26.98
N ASP A 82 -21.96 -3.52 -27.98
CA ASP A 82 -21.72 -4.96 -28.00
C ASP A 82 -20.52 -5.35 -27.15
N ASP A 83 -20.59 -6.54 -26.55
CA ASP A 83 -19.50 -7.17 -25.79
C ASP A 83 -18.91 -6.31 -24.64
N VAL A 84 -19.78 -5.53 -24.00
CA VAL A 84 -19.44 -4.67 -22.86
C VAL A 84 -19.62 -5.39 -21.54
N LEU A 85 -20.75 -6.08 -21.37
CA LEU A 85 -21.14 -6.68 -20.10
C LEU A 85 -20.55 -8.08 -19.95
N SER A 86 -20.00 -8.35 -18.77
CA SER A 86 -19.67 -9.70 -18.36
C SER A 86 -20.93 -10.43 -17.88
N ALA A 87 -20.83 -11.76 -17.78
CA ALA A 87 -21.90 -12.58 -17.17
C ALA A 87 -22.18 -12.21 -15.70
N GLY A 88 -21.28 -11.47 -15.04
CA GLY A 88 -21.39 -11.07 -13.64
C GLY A 88 -22.12 -9.76 -13.38
N VAL A 89 -22.69 -9.10 -14.41
CA VAL A 89 -23.32 -7.75 -14.31
C VAL A 89 -24.32 -7.58 -13.16
N ASN A 90 -24.97 -8.68 -12.71
CA ASN A 90 -25.97 -8.69 -11.66
C ASN A 90 -25.47 -9.27 -10.32
N LEU A 91 -24.16 -9.46 -10.14
CA LEU A 91 -23.59 -9.95 -8.88
C LEU A 91 -23.74 -8.94 -7.73
N ASP A 92 -23.82 -7.66 -8.07
CA ASP A 92 -24.20 -6.58 -7.16
C ASP A 92 -25.10 -5.57 -7.88
N LYS A 93 -25.79 -4.72 -7.12
CA LYS A 93 -26.68 -3.69 -7.67
C LYS A 93 -25.88 -2.64 -8.45
N PRO A 94 -26.16 -2.43 -9.75
CA PRO A 94 -25.48 -1.39 -10.52
C PRO A 94 -25.70 0.02 -9.95
N VAL A 95 -24.68 0.87 -10.09
CA VAL A 95 -24.69 2.26 -9.64
C VAL A 95 -24.45 3.18 -10.82
N LEU A 96 -25.32 4.17 -11.00
CA LEU A 96 -25.17 5.21 -12.01
C LEU A 96 -24.90 6.56 -11.35
N TRP A 97 -23.80 7.19 -11.71
CA TRP A 97 -23.51 8.58 -11.42
C TRP A 97 -23.44 9.40 -12.69
N VAL A 98 -23.75 10.69 -12.56
CA VAL A 98 -23.61 11.67 -13.63
C VAL A 98 -22.79 12.82 -13.06
N LEU A 99 -21.54 12.94 -13.50
CA LEU A 99 -20.51 13.80 -12.90
C LEU A 99 -19.54 14.28 -13.98
N ASP A 100 -19.07 15.52 -13.88
CA ASP A 100 -17.99 16.09 -14.70
C ASP A 100 -16.61 15.64 -14.15
N VAL A 101 -16.21 14.40 -14.45
CA VAL A 101 -14.98 13.80 -13.89
C VAL A 101 -13.71 14.33 -14.53
N ASN A 102 -13.81 14.84 -15.75
CA ASN A 102 -12.68 15.38 -16.50
C ASN A 102 -12.51 16.90 -16.31
N ARG A 103 -13.49 17.55 -15.67
CA ARG A 103 -13.55 19.00 -15.38
C ARG A 103 -13.60 19.87 -16.63
N ASP A 104 -14.21 19.37 -17.71
CA ASP A 104 -14.42 20.10 -18.95
C ASP A 104 -15.72 20.92 -18.95
N GLY A 105 -16.55 20.78 -17.91
CA GLY A 105 -17.84 21.44 -17.75
C GLY A 105 -19.03 20.65 -18.29
N THR A 106 -18.79 19.47 -18.86
CA THR A 106 -19.78 18.50 -19.32
C THR A 106 -19.81 17.32 -18.37
N GLU A 107 -21.00 16.82 -18.03
CA GLU A 107 -21.10 15.66 -17.17
C GLU A 107 -20.95 14.36 -17.97
N GLU A 108 -20.11 13.44 -17.48
CA GLU A 108 -20.07 12.05 -17.93
C GLU A 108 -21.04 11.18 -17.15
N LEU A 109 -21.54 10.11 -17.80
CA LEU A 109 -22.25 9.03 -17.11
C LEU A 109 -21.24 7.98 -16.68
N LEU A 110 -21.29 7.54 -15.42
CA LEU A 110 -20.47 6.47 -14.88
C LEU A 110 -21.39 5.36 -14.39
N LEU A 111 -21.31 4.20 -15.04
CA LEU A 111 -22.05 3.00 -14.66
C LEU A 111 -21.10 1.99 -14.02
N GLN A 112 -21.21 1.77 -12.72
CA GLN A 112 -20.55 0.66 -12.03
C GLN A 112 -21.43 -0.58 -12.05
N VAL A 113 -20.85 -1.74 -12.32
CA VAL A 113 -21.51 -3.05 -12.27
C VAL A 113 -20.61 -4.09 -11.60
N GLY A 114 -21.22 -5.12 -11.00
CA GLY A 114 -20.47 -6.30 -10.60
C GLY A 114 -19.91 -7.01 -11.84
N GLU A 115 -18.66 -7.45 -11.81
CA GLU A 115 -18.03 -8.12 -12.95
C GLU A 115 -17.86 -9.61 -12.69
N THR A 116 -17.49 -9.98 -11.47
CA THR A 116 -17.03 -11.33 -11.13
C THR A 116 -16.90 -11.49 -9.61
N THR A 117 -16.72 -12.72 -9.13
CA THR A 117 -16.49 -13.03 -7.71
C THR A 117 -15.15 -13.72 -7.53
N VAL A 118 -14.36 -13.28 -6.56
CA VAL A 118 -13.11 -13.91 -6.13
C VAL A 118 -13.18 -14.07 -4.61
N ASN A 119 -13.01 -15.30 -4.11
CA ASN A 119 -13.10 -15.62 -2.68
C ASN A 119 -14.36 -15.04 -1.99
N ASP A 120 -15.51 -15.21 -2.64
CA ASP A 120 -16.82 -14.69 -2.20
C ASP A 120 -16.96 -13.15 -2.18
N GLU A 121 -15.96 -12.39 -2.66
CA GLU A 121 -16.04 -10.94 -2.85
C GLU A 121 -16.36 -10.58 -4.30
N VAL A 122 -17.31 -9.65 -4.50
CA VAL A 122 -17.66 -9.14 -5.84
C VAL A 122 -16.68 -8.04 -6.23
N TYR A 123 -16.07 -8.21 -7.40
CA TYR A 123 -15.21 -7.20 -8.03
C TYR A 123 -15.99 -6.46 -9.11
N HIS A 124 -15.74 -5.16 -9.25
CA HIS A 124 -16.51 -4.22 -10.04
C HIS A 124 -15.72 -3.65 -11.21
N SER A 125 -16.48 -3.36 -12.26
CA SER A 125 -16.07 -2.57 -13.42
C SER A 125 -16.86 -1.28 -13.48
N VAL A 126 -16.27 -0.22 -14.04
CA VAL A 126 -16.92 1.06 -14.30
C VAL A 126 -16.88 1.38 -15.79
N TYR A 127 -18.00 1.80 -16.36
CA TYR A 127 -18.10 2.25 -17.74
C TYR A 127 -18.43 3.75 -17.77
N GLY A 128 -17.56 4.52 -18.40
CA GLY A 128 -17.74 5.95 -18.62
C GLY A 128 -18.38 6.22 -19.97
N PHE A 129 -19.33 7.17 -20.01
CA PHE A 129 -20.01 7.61 -21.24
C PHE A 129 -19.81 9.10 -21.42
N THR A 130 -19.05 9.48 -22.44
CA THR A 130 -18.82 10.87 -22.82
C THR A 130 -19.69 11.21 -24.03
N TYR A 131 -20.51 12.26 -23.89
CA TYR A 131 -21.36 12.72 -24.99
C TYR A 131 -20.51 13.35 -26.10
N TYR A 132 -20.85 13.06 -27.35
CA TYR A 132 -20.31 13.75 -28.51
C TYR A 132 -21.44 14.21 -29.42
N SER A 133 -21.24 15.35 -30.08
CA SER A 133 -22.10 15.85 -31.13
C SER A 133 -21.23 16.40 -32.26
N THR A 134 -21.51 15.92 -33.47
CA THR A 134 -20.93 16.40 -34.73
C THR A 134 -22.06 16.85 -35.65
N ASP A 135 -21.73 17.51 -36.76
CA ASP A 135 -22.72 17.96 -37.74
C ASP A 135 -23.57 16.81 -38.33
N SER A 136 -23.10 15.56 -38.24
CA SER A 136 -23.72 14.38 -38.85
C SER A 136 -24.17 13.30 -37.87
N SER A 137 -23.71 13.34 -36.61
CA SER A 137 -24.07 12.35 -35.60
C SER A 137 -23.81 12.83 -34.19
N ASP A 138 -24.64 12.37 -33.27
CA ASP A 138 -24.42 12.49 -31.84
C ASP A 138 -24.64 11.14 -31.14
N GLY A 139 -24.09 11.03 -29.94
CA GLY A 139 -24.19 9.85 -29.11
C GLY A 139 -23.21 9.86 -27.96
N TYR A 140 -22.87 8.67 -27.46
CA TYR A 140 -21.95 8.51 -26.34
C TYR A 140 -20.80 7.58 -26.72
N LYS A 141 -19.57 8.03 -26.46
CA LYS A 141 -18.39 7.17 -26.51
C LYS A 141 -18.28 6.45 -25.17
N ILE A 142 -18.07 5.12 -25.22
CA ILE A 142 -17.88 4.31 -24.02
C ILE A 142 -16.39 4.14 -23.73
N THR A 143 -16.00 4.31 -22.47
CA THR A 143 -14.66 4.03 -21.96
C THR A 143 -14.77 3.02 -20.82
N ALA A 144 -14.30 1.80 -21.04
CA ALA A 144 -14.34 0.74 -20.03
C ALA A 144 -13.18 0.87 -19.05
N MET A 145 -13.47 0.79 -17.76
CA MET A 145 -12.53 0.69 -16.64
C MET A 145 -12.79 -0.65 -15.95
N ASN A 146 -11.99 -1.63 -16.31
CA ASN A 146 -12.06 -3.02 -15.87
C ASN A 146 -10.65 -3.55 -15.61
N GLU A 147 -10.54 -4.79 -15.12
CA GLU A 147 -9.25 -5.45 -14.87
C GLU A 147 -8.24 -5.24 -16.00
N SER A 148 -8.63 -5.56 -17.24
CA SER A 148 -7.69 -5.56 -18.37
C SER A 148 -7.26 -4.15 -18.77
N SER A 149 -8.20 -3.21 -18.89
CA SER A 149 -7.91 -1.83 -19.28
C SER A 149 -7.08 -1.08 -18.23
N VAL A 150 -7.38 -1.29 -16.95
CA VAL A 150 -6.67 -0.65 -15.84
C VAL A 150 -5.28 -1.26 -15.66
N SER A 151 -5.14 -2.59 -15.69
CA SER A 151 -3.83 -3.25 -15.62
C SER A 151 -2.91 -2.84 -16.77
N ASN A 152 -3.43 -2.75 -18.01
CA ASN A 152 -2.67 -2.28 -19.16
C ASN A 152 -2.24 -0.80 -19.03
N LEU A 153 -3.15 0.07 -18.56
CA LEU A 153 -2.83 1.48 -18.31
C LEU A 153 -1.72 1.61 -17.25
N PHE A 154 -1.84 0.86 -16.16
CA PHE A 154 -0.88 0.86 -15.07
C PHE A 154 0.49 0.42 -15.59
N ASP A 155 0.59 -0.72 -16.28
CA ASP A 155 1.87 -1.26 -16.77
C ASP A 155 2.55 -0.38 -17.81
N ARG A 156 1.77 0.40 -18.55
CA ARG A 156 2.30 1.38 -19.51
C ARG A 156 2.89 2.62 -18.84
N LEU A 157 2.42 2.99 -17.65
CA LEU A 157 2.75 4.28 -17.03
C LEU A 157 3.60 4.15 -15.76
N ILE A 158 3.44 3.06 -15.03
CA ILE A 158 3.97 2.87 -13.68
C ILE A 158 4.83 1.60 -13.64
N GLN A 159 6.04 1.75 -13.12
CA GLN A 159 6.86 0.62 -12.69
C GLN A 159 6.83 0.52 -11.17
N VAL A 160 6.85 -0.71 -10.68
CA VAL A 160 6.79 -1.02 -9.25
C VAL A 160 7.90 -2.00 -8.93
N GLN A 161 8.57 -1.77 -7.80
CA GLN A 161 9.57 -2.69 -7.27
C GLN A 161 9.35 -2.89 -5.78
N MET A 162 9.57 -4.12 -5.33
CA MET A 162 9.48 -4.48 -3.92
C MET A 162 10.76 -5.16 -3.49
N THR A 163 11.24 -4.78 -2.33
CA THR A 163 12.46 -5.31 -1.71
C THR A 163 12.28 -5.36 -0.19
N GLN A 164 13.31 -5.83 0.51
CA GLN A 164 13.37 -5.90 1.95
C GLN A 164 14.71 -5.30 2.40
N ASP A 165 14.67 -4.51 3.47
CA ASP A 165 15.87 -3.87 4.02
C ASP A 165 16.82 -4.93 4.57
N GLU A 166 18.03 -4.99 4.02
CA GLU A 166 19.05 -5.97 4.43
C GLU A 166 19.54 -5.75 5.87
N SER A 167 19.50 -4.49 6.34
CA SER A 167 19.89 -4.13 7.71
C SER A 167 18.77 -4.36 8.73
N CYS A 168 17.52 -4.39 8.27
CA CYS A 168 16.34 -4.59 9.10
C CYS A 168 15.27 -5.41 8.37
N PRO A 169 15.35 -6.76 8.40
CA PRO A 169 14.33 -7.68 7.89
C PRO A 169 12.87 -7.40 8.30
N LYS A 170 12.63 -6.64 9.37
CA LYS A 170 11.27 -6.15 9.69
C LYS A 170 10.67 -5.29 8.58
N ASN A 171 11.50 -4.60 7.80
CA ASN A 171 11.07 -3.60 6.84
C ASN A 171 11.03 -4.16 5.41
N CYS A 172 9.82 -4.33 4.89
CA CYS A 172 9.62 -4.44 3.44
C CYS A 172 9.41 -3.05 2.83
N LEU A 173 9.90 -2.89 1.61
CA LEU A 173 9.98 -1.62 0.88
C LEU A 173 9.24 -1.76 -0.43
N PHE A 174 8.32 -0.83 -0.71
CA PHE A 174 7.49 -0.81 -1.90
C PHE A 174 7.67 0.53 -2.63
N ALA A 175 8.39 0.50 -3.75
CA ALA A 175 8.71 1.68 -4.55
C ALA A 175 7.86 1.72 -5.81
N MET A 176 7.36 2.90 -6.14
CA MET A 176 6.58 3.16 -7.36
C MET A 176 7.15 4.38 -8.07
N SER A 177 7.27 4.28 -9.39
CA SER A 177 7.74 5.39 -10.22
C SER A 177 7.12 5.33 -11.60
N SER A 178 7.31 6.38 -12.40
CA SER A 178 7.00 6.30 -13.83
C SER A 178 7.87 5.22 -14.49
N VAL A 179 7.36 4.53 -15.50
CA VAL A 179 8.17 3.59 -16.33
C VAL A 179 9.37 4.28 -17.00
N TYR A 180 9.35 5.61 -17.13
CA TYR A 180 10.44 6.39 -17.72
C TYR A 180 11.56 6.73 -16.73
N ASP A 181 11.29 6.59 -15.43
CA ASP A 181 12.20 6.97 -14.34
C ASP A 181 12.71 5.73 -13.60
N ALA A 182 14.01 5.46 -13.68
CA ALA A 182 14.60 4.29 -13.02
C ALA A 182 14.50 4.38 -11.50
N ILE A 183 13.94 3.35 -10.85
CA ILE A 183 14.03 3.19 -9.40
C ILE A 183 15.42 2.67 -9.05
N LYS A 184 16.20 3.48 -8.34
CA LYS A 184 17.54 3.11 -7.89
C LYS A 184 17.52 2.62 -6.46
N PHE A 185 18.45 1.73 -6.14
CA PHE A 185 18.59 1.15 -4.80
C PHE A 185 20.02 1.28 -4.31
N ASN A 186 20.15 1.62 -3.04
CA ASN A 186 21.40 1.49 -2.32
C ASN A 186 21.76 0.00 -2.24
N ARG A 187 22.93 -0.37 -2.77
CA ARG A 187 23.35 -1.77 -2.89
C ARG A 187 23.66 -2.46 -1.56
N GLU A 188 23.92 -1.70 -0.49
CA GLU A 188 24.28 -2.25 0.83
C GLU A 188 23.06 -2.48 1.71
N THR A 189 22.02 -1.66 1.55
CA THR A 189 20.82 -1.70 2.41
C THR A 189 19.60 -2.23 1.67
N GLY A 190 19.61 -2.21 0.33
CA GLY A 190 18.44 -2.50 -0.49
C GLY A 190 17.37 -1.40 -0.44
N ILE A 191 17.64 -0.25 0.19
CA ILE A 191 16.68 0.86 0.31
C ILE A 191 16.65 1.67 -1.01
N PRO A 192 15.46 2.04 -1.54
CA PRO A 192 15.36 2.95 -2.68
C PRO A 192 16.09 4.27 -2.42
N GLU A 193 16.89 4.73 -3.38
CA GLU A 193 17.59 6.02 -3.29
C GLU A 193 16.65 7.22 -3.53
N ASP A 194 15.48 6.97 -4.13
CA ASP A 194 14.46 7.99 -4.38
C ASP A 194 13.48 8.10 -3.19
N ASN A 195 13.03 9.32 -2.89
CA ASN A 195 12.18 9.61 -1.72
C ASN A 195 10.72 9.07 -1.80
N TYR A 196 10.34 8.34 -2.84
CA TYR A 196 8.96 7.87 -3.06
C TYR A 196 8.84 6.35 -2.95
N TYR A 197 9.02 5.85 -1.72
CA TYR A 197 8.71 4.47 -1.38
C TYR A 197 7.86 4.40 -0.10
N TYR A 198 7.19 3.27 0.04
CA TYR A 198 6.37 2.92 1.19
C TYR A 198 7.05 1.79 1.96
N MET A 199 6.82 1.75 3.27
CA MET A 199 7.32 0.68 4.13
C MET A 199 6.15 -0.07 4.74
N PHE A 200 6.31 -1.38 4.86
CA PHE A 200 5.39 -2.23 5.60
C PHE A 200 6.17 -3.33 6.34
N LYS A 201 5.56 -3.87 7.39
CA LYS A 201 6.17 -4.84 8.29
C LYS A 201 6.15 -6.22 7.67
N ALA A 202 7.28 -6.92 7.66
CA ALA A 202 7.33 -8.33 7.31
C ALA A 202 6.57 -9.19 8.33
N ALA A 203 5.96 -10.29 7.90
CA ALA A 203 5.41 -11.29 8.80
C ALA A 203 6.54 -11.97 9.61
N GLN A 204 6.20 -12.47 10.80
CA GLN A 204 7.10 -13.26 11.64
C GLN A 204 6.76 -14.75 11.54
N ASP A 205 7.79 -15.59 11.62
CA ASP A 205 7.60 -17.03 11.80
C ASP A 205 7.20 -17.39 13.23
N LYS A 206 6.97 -18.68 13.46
CA LYS A 206 6.59 -19.23 14.77
C LYS A 206 7.62 -18.97 15.90
N ASP A 207 8.87 -18.67 15.53
CA ASP A 207 9.97 -18.42 16.44
C ASP A 207 10.19 -16.90 16.64
N GLY A 208 9.29 -16.07 16.08
CA GLY A 208 9.32 -14.61 16.20
C GLY A 208 10.30 -13.92 15.23
N LYS A 209 10.91 -14.66 14.30
CA LYS A 209 11.85 -14.09 13.33
C LYS A 209 11.10 -13.55 12.11
N TYR A 210 11.47 -12.36 11.65
CA TYR A 210 10.92 -11.79 10.42
C TYR A 210 11.27 -12.65 9.20
N MET A 211 10.26 -12.99 8.42
CA MET A 211 10.36 -13.82 7.22
C MET A 211 10.99 -13.06 6.05
N THR A 212 11.64 -13.79 5.15
CA THR A 212 12.36 -13.23 4.01
C THR A 212 11.45 -13.11 2.80
N LEU A 213 11.28 -11.90 2.26
CA LEU A 213 10.49 -11.67 1.06
C LEU A 213 11.02 -12.53 -0.10
N LEU A 214 10.14 -13.31 -0.74
CA LEU A 214 10.50 -14.17 -1.87
C LEU A 214 10.04 -13.55 -3.20
N ASN A 215 8.76 -13.24 -3.29
CA ASN A 215 8.16 -12.69 -4.50
C ASN A 215 6.86 -11.96 -4.15
N TRP A 216 6.38 -11.16 -5.10
CA TRP A 216 5.12 -10.43 -4.98
C TRP A 216 4.39 -10.39 -6.33
N ASN A 217 3.08 -10.14 -6.27
CA ASN A 217 2.23 -9.90 -7.42
C ASN A 217 1.11 -8.94 -7.07
N ARG A 218 0.54 -8.30 -8.08
CA ARG A 218 -0.77 -7.65 -7.95
C ARG A 218 -1.84 -8.71 -8.05
N ASP A 219 -2.91 -8.53 -7.29
CA ASP A 219 -4.16 -9.27 -7.48
C ASP A 219 -5.13 -8.46 -8.33
N LYS A 220 -6.36 -8.95 -8.44
CA LYS A 220 -7.44 -8.37 -9.21
C LYS A 220 -7.72 -6.91 -8.84
N VAL A 221 -7.86 -6.09 -9.86
CA VAL A 221 -8.26 -4.69 -9.84
C VAL A 221 -9.74 -4.59 -9.47
N GLU A 222 -10.00 -3.68 -8.56
CA GLU A 222 -11.33 -3.28 -8.14
C GLU A 222 -11.58 -1.82 -8.53
N CYS A 223 -12.63 -1.57 -9.31
CA CYS A 223 -13.02 -0.23 -9.77
C CYS A 223 -14.24 0.27 -8.99
N LYS A 224 -14.09 1.34 -8.21
CA LYS A 224 -15.13 1.87 -7.33
C LYS A 224 -15.56 3.27 -7.69
N LEU A 225 -16.83 3.52 -7.45
CA LEU A 225 -17.44 4.83 -7.30
C LEU A 225 -17.63 5.08 -5.79
N PRO A 226 -16.65 5.68 -5.08
CA PRO A 226 -16.65 5.77 -3.61
C PRO A 226 -17.68 6.76 -3.06
N ASP A 227 -17.63 8.03 -3.48
CA ASP A 227 -18.74 8.98 -3.32
C ASP A 227 -18.80 10.05 -4.45
N LYS A 228 -19.95 10.70 -4.63
CA LYS A 228 -20.17 11.74 -5.67
C LYS A 228 -19.29 13.00 -5.48
N LYS A 229 -18.79 13.27 -4.28
CA LYS A 229 -17.92 14.44 -4.00
C LYS A 229 -16.49 14.20 -4.45
N SER A 230 -16.04 12.95 -4.48
CA SER A 230 -14.70 12.56 -4.90
C SER A 230 -14.40 12.90 -6.37
N ASN A 231 -15.45 12.99 -7.20
CA ASN A 231 -15.39 13.30 -8.62
C ASN A 231 -14.31 12.51 -9.38
N ARG A 232 -14.20 11.21 -9.06
CA ARG A 232 -13.20 10.30 -9.63
C ARG A 232 -13.72 8.86 -9.61
N VAL A 233 -13.15 8.02 -10.46
CA VAL A 233 -13.22 6.56 -10.27
C VAL A 233 -12.01 6.16 -9.43
N GLU A 234 -12.25 5.42 -8.34
CA GLU A 234 -11.20 4.94 -7.46
C GLU A 234 -10.82 3.52 -7.80
N ILE A 235 -9.52 3.29 -7.97
CA ILE A 235 -8.95 1.98 -8.26
C ILE A 235 -8.28 1.46 -7.00
N VAL A 236 -8.52 0.19 -6.71
CA VAL A 236 -7.87 -0.55 -5.64
C VAL A 236 -7.26 -1.82 -6.22
N ILE A 237 -5.97 -2.03 -6.01
CA ILE A 237 -5.24 -3.22 -6.46
C ILE A 237 -4.56 -3.86 -5.25
N PRO A 238 -4.99 -5.05 -4.79
CA PRO A 238 -4.31 -5.76 -3.71
C PRO A 238 -2.89 -6.16 -4.13
N VAL A 239 -1.97 -6.11 -3.18
CA VAL A 239 -0.57 -6.52 -3.36
C VAL A 239 -0.33 -7.76 -2.53
N ILE A 240 -0.12 -8.88 -3.22
CA ILE A 240 0.08 -10.18 -2.61
C ILE A 240 1.58 -10.47 -2.57
N ILE A 241 2.04 -10.95 -1.42
CA ILE A 241 3.45 -11.30 -1.19
C ILE A 241 3.57 -12.75 -0.74
N SER A 242 4.74 -13.32 -1.00
CA SER A 242 5.15 -14.64 -0.53
C SER A 242 6.49 -14.54 0.15
N TYR A 243 6.71 -15.41 1.13
CA TYR A 243 7.96 -15.50 1.89
C TYR A 243 8.70 -16.79 1.55
N LYS A 244 10.01 -16.85 1.82
CA LYS A 244 10.82 -18.06 1.60
C LYS A 244 10.43 -19.19 2.56
N GLU A 245 9.96 -18.82 3.75
CA GLU A 245 9.73 -19.69 4.88
C GLU A 245 8.35 -20.38 4.84
N THR A 246 7.40 -19.88 4.04
CA THR A 246 6.04 -20.42 3.93
C THR A 246 5.53 -20.44 2.49
N LYS A 247 4.55 -21.30 2.22
CA LYS A 247 3.81 -21.31 0.94
C LYS A 247 2.56 -20.41 0.98
N GLU A 248 2.20 -19.94 2.16
CA GLU A 248 1.07 -19.03 2.33
C GLU A 248 1.40 -17.68 1.71
N THR A 249 0.41 -17.09 1.07
CA THR A 249 0.49 -15.74 0.52
C THR A 249 -0.20 -14.77 1.45
N HIS A 250 0.33 -13.56 1.54
CA HIS A 250 -0.17 -12.52 2.42
C HIS A 250 -0.57 -11.29 1.61
N ASN A 251 -1.63 -10.60 2.03
CA ASN A 251 -1.98 -9.30 1.48
C ASN A 251 -1.14 -8.22 2.17
N ALA A 252 -0.11 -7.71 1.49
CA ALA A 252 0.76 -6.66 2.02
C ALA A 252 0.04 -5.31 2.15
N GLY A 253 -1.00 -5.09 1.36
CA GLY A 253 -1.71 -3.82 1.27
C GLY A 253 -2.30 -3.59 -0.12
N TYR A 254 -2.63 -2.34 -0.39
CA TYR A 254 -3.34 -1.96 -1.60
C TYR A 254 -2.66 -0.79 -2.28
N ILE A 255 -2.48 -0.88 -3.60
CA ILE A 255 -2.23 0.29 -4.43
C ILE A 255 -3.58 0.93 -4.69
N THR A 256 -3.68 2.23 -4.44
CA THR A 256 -4.89 3.01 -4.67
C THR A 256 -4.57 4.20 -5.56
N PHE A 257 -5.45 4.53 -6.50
CA PHE A 257 -5.33 5.74 -7.33
C PHE A 257 -6.67 6.11 -7.97
N GLY A 258 -6.78 7.37 -8.39
CA GLY A 258 -7.93 7.85 -9.15
C GLY A 258 -7.72 7.71 -10.66
N LEU A 259 -8.77 7.42 -11.40
CA LEU A 259 -8.84 7.57 -12.84
C LEU A 259 -9.71 8.76 -13.23
N TYR A 260 -9.40 9.32 -14.39
CA TYR A 260 -10.26 10.27 -15.11
C TYR A 260 -10.32 9.88 -16.60
N ILE A 261 -11.40 10.31 -17.25
CA ILE A 261 -11.58 10.16 -18.70
C ILE A 261 -11.02 11.44 -19.33
N THR A 262 -10.14 11.32 -20.31
CA THR A 262 -9.61 12.48 -21.04
C THR A 262 -10.65 13.01 -22.06
N PRO A 263 -10.49 14.23 -22.58
CA PRO A 263 -11.41 14.78 -23.59
C PRO A 263 -11.51 13.97 -24.89
N ASP A 264 -10.49 13.16 -25.21
CA ASP A 264 -10.51 12.24 -26.35
C ASP A 264 -11.15 10.87 -26.03
N GLY A 265 -11.65 10.68 -24.81
CA GLY A 265 -12.31 9.46 -24.34
C GLY A 265 -11.35 8.32 -23.97
N THR A 266 -10.08 8.63 -23.68
CA THR A 266 -9.10 7.66 -23.17
C THR A 266 -9.00 7.73 -21.64
N LEU A 267 -8.23 6.83 -21.02
CA LEU A 267 -8.05 6.79 -19.57
C LEU A 267 -6.71 7.40 -19.15
N GLY A 268 -6.78 8.26 -18.14
CA GLY A 268 -5.60 8.82 -17.45
C GLY A 268 -5.61 8.54 -15.96
N ILE A 269 -4.42 8.39 -15.37
CA ILE A 269 -4.25 8.34 -13.91
C ILE A 269 -4.28 9.77 -13.37
N LEU A 270 -5.13 10.02 -12.38
CA LEU A 270 -5.26 11.31 -11.74
C LEU A 270 -3.95 11.66 -11.00
N GLY A 271 -3.35 12.80 -11.34
CA GLY A 271 -2.09 13.24 -10.76
C GLY A 271 -2.16 13.35 -9.23
N LYS A 272 -1.10 12.91 -8.53
CA LYS A 272 -0.98 12.90 -7.05
C LYS A 272 -2.04 12.07 -6.32
N SER A 273 -2.77 11.18 -7.01
CA SER A 273 -3.76 10.31 -6.39
C SER A 273 -3.22 8.93 -5.98
N MET A 274 -2.03 8.56 -6.47
CA MET A 274 -1.47 7.23 -6.26
C MET A 274 -0.82 7.08 -4.88
N GLU A 275 -1.23 6.05 -4.16
CA GLU A 275 -0.73 5.70 -2.84
C GLU A 275 -0.66 4.19 -2.65
N PHE A 276 0.31 3.71 -1.86
CA PHE A 276 0.26 2.35 -1.31
C PHE A 276 -0.13 2.42 0.17
N VAL A 277 -1.18 1.70 0.52
CA VAL A 277 -1.69 1.59 1.88
C VAL A 277 -1.41 0.18 2.38
N ALA A 278 -0.49 0.04 3.33
CA ALA A 278 -0.19 -1.25 3.94
C ALA A 278 -1.44 -1.84 4.62
N TYR A 279 -1.60 -3.16 4.54
CA TYR A 279 -2.65 -3.85 5.29
C TYR A 279 -2.44 -3.61 6.78
N LYS A 280 -3.51 -3.46 7.55
CA LYS A 280 -3.47 -2.94 8.94
C LYS A 280 -2.46 -3.67 9.82
N GLU A 281 -2.34 -4.99 9.68
CA GLU A 281 -1.41 -5.83 10.46
C GLU A 281 0.07 -5.60 10.13
N TYR A 282 0.34 -5.10 8.92
CA TYR A 282 1.66 -4.79 8.39
C TYR A 282 1.99 -3.30 8.41
N GLY A 283 1.13 -2.45 9.01
CA GLY A 283 1.39 -1.02 9.09
C GLY A 283 2.71 -0.69 9.79
N LEU A 284 3.52 0.16 9.17
CA LEU A 284 4.68 0.79 9.79
C LEU A 284 4.48 2.31 9.81
N TYR A 285 5.12 2.97 10.78
CA TYR A 285 5.12 4.43 10.79
C TYR A 285 5.77 4.96 9.51
N LYS A 286 5.16 5.96 8.87
CA LYS A 286 5.64 6.47 7.58
C LYS A 286 7.08 6.97 7.69
N TYR A 287 7.95 6.50 6.80
CA TYR A 287 9.30 7.05 6.67
C TYR A 287 9.22 8.39 5.96
N ASN A 288 9.72 9.45 6.60
CA ASN A 288 9.73 10.79 6.03
C ASN A 288 11.05 11.47 6.36
N PHE A 289 12.16 10.85 5.95
CA PHE A 289 13.46 11.51 5.96
C PHE A 289 13.69 12.15 4.59
N LYS A 290 13.60 13.47 4.54
CA LYS A 290 14.15 14.25 3.43
C LYS A 290 15.63 14.49 3.68
N ASP A 291 16.42 14.44 2.62
CA ASP A 291 17.83 14.83 2.65
C ASP A 291 18.03 16.18 3.35
N GLY A 292 18.95 16.23 4.31
CA GLY A 292 19.34 17.46 5.03
C GLY A 292 18.67 17.69 6.40
N GLU A 293 17.81 16.79 6.86
CA GLU A 293 17.11 16.88 8.16
C GLU A 293 17.57 15.84 9.19
N ASP A 294 18.76 15.25 9.00
CA ASP A 294 19.43 14.31 9.91
C ASP A 294 20.10 15.03 11.08
N LYS A 295 19.31 15.64 11.96
CA LYS A 295 19.84 16.12 13.24
C LYS A 295 19.88 14.96 14.23
N ALA A 296 21.08 14.48 14.52
CA ALA A 296 21.31 13.62 15.68
C ALA A 296 20.69 14.27 16.92
N TRP A 297 19.99 13.46 17.70
CA TRP A 297 19.30 13.96 18.89
C TRP A 297 19.44 12.96 20.02
N LYS A 298 19.33 13.48 21.24
CA LYS A 298 19.33 12.66 22.44
C LYS A 298 18.38 13.29 23.44
N SER A 299 17.57 12.46 24.07
CA SER A 299 16.69 12.86 25.15
C SER A 299 16.81 11.84 26.29
N THR A 300 16.82 12.33 27.53
CA THR A 300 16.93 11.48 28.71
C THR A 300 15.82 11.82 29.71
N VAL A 301 15.12 10.79 30.18
CA VAL A 301 14.21 10.84 31.32
C VAL A 301 14.91 10.26 32.54
N ASN A 302 15.25 11.11 33.50
CA ASN A 302 15.91 10.69 34.74
C ASN A 302 14.88 10.25 35.79
N ASN A 303 15.20 9.19 36.52
CA ASN A 303 14.44 8.81 37.71
C ASN A 303 14.82 9.71 38.89
N SER A 304 13.89 10.53 39.36
CA SER A 304 14.06 11.35 40.57
C SER A 304 14.07 10.55 41.86
N ASN A 305 13.58 9.30 41.83
CA ASN A 305 13.60 8.43 43.01
C ASN A 305 14.92 7.67 43.07
N SER A 306 15.72 7.92 44.11
CA SER A 306 17.00 7.22 44.34
C SER A 306 16.87 5.86 45.04
N THR A 307 15.67 5.48 45.49
CA THR A 307 15.42 4.23 46.21
C THR A 307 15.61 3.03 45.29
N ILE A 308 16.46 2.08 45.69
CA ILE A 308 16.64 0.81 44.99
C ILE A 308 15.53 -0.15 45.45
N PRO A 309 14.74 -0.73 44.53
CA PRO A 309 13.72 -1.72 44.90
C PRO A 309 14.30 -2.97 45.55
N ARG A 310 13.47 -3.70 46.31
CA ARG A 310 13.88 -4.95 46.95
C ARG A 310 14.08 -6.07 45.94
N ASP A 311 13.16 -6.17 44.97
CA ASP A 311 13.38 -7.01 43.80
C ASP A 311 14.38 -6.31 42.88
N LYS A 312 15.35 -7.07 42.41
CA LYS A 312 16.46 -6.56 41.59
C LYS A 312 16.39 -7.08 40.17
N VAL A 313 15.51 -8.04 39.89
CA VAL A 313 15.25 -8.50 38.54
C VAL A 313 14.19 -7.59 37.95
N ILE A 314 14.50 -7.01 36.79
CA ILE A 314 13.56 -6.23 35.99
C ILE A 314 12.94 -7.21 34.99
N ASP A 315 11.66 -7.51 35.15
CA ASP A 315 10.91 -8.38 34.25
C ASP A 315 9.56 -7.82 33.81
N PHE A 316 9.15 -6.66 34.34
CA PHE A 316 7.93 -5.99 33.92
C PHE A 316 8.08 -4.47 33.90
N ILE A 317 8.09 -3.87 32.70
CA ILE A 317 8.01 -2.41 32.50
C ILE A 317 6.85 -2.11 31.58
N GLN A 318 5.99 -1.18 32.02
CA GLN A 318 5.01 -0.53 31.18
C GLN A 318 5.05 0.97 31.49
N TYR A 319 5.58 1.76 30.56
CA TYR A 319 5.66 3.22 30.73
C TYR A 319 5.09 3.92 29.50
N ASN A 320 3.93 4.54 29.70
CA ASN A 320 3.15 5.19 28.64
C ASN A 320 3.40 6.68 28.59
N ASP A 321 3.03 7.30 27.46
CA ASP A 321 3.02 8.75 27.26
C ASP A 321 4.36 9.45 27.49
N ILE A 322 5.46 8.76 27.20
CA ILE A 322 6.80 9.34 27.27
C ILE A 322 6.96 10.38 26.15
N ASP A 323 7.44 11.57 26.51
CA ASP A 323 7.74 12.65 25.57
C ASP A 323 9.25 12.94 25.55
N PHE A 324 9.90 12.59 24.44
CA PHE A 324 11.34 12.81 24.23
C PHE A 324 11.67 14.13 23.51
N THR A 325 10.74 15.09 23.47
CA THR A 325 10.97 16.39 22.78
C THR A 325 11.88 17.36 23.53
N ALA A 326 12.04 17.18 24.85
CA ALA A 326 13.00 17.92 25.65
C ALA A 326 14.32 17.13 25.76
N GLU A 327 15.45 17.81 25.89
CA GLU A 327 16.76 17.15 26.04
C GLU A 327 16.86 16.34 27.34
N VAL A 328 16.34 16.90 28.45
CA VAL A 328 16.30 16.23 29.74
C VAL A 328 14.94 16.47 30.39
N VAL A 329 14.32 15.38 30.83
CA VAL A 329 13.11 15.36 31.65
C VAL A 329 13.41 14.60 32.94
N THR A 330 12.65 14.87 33.99
CA THR A 330 12.75 14.13 35.25
C THR A 330 11.36 13.67 35.64
N ASP A 331 11.25 12.39 35.99
CA ASP A 331 10.01 11.80 36.51
C ASP A 331 10.30 10.93 37.74
N ASN A 332 9.29 10.67 38.56
CA ASN A 332 9.40 9.75 39.69
C ASN A 332 8.88 8.38 39.26
N PHE A 333 9.79 7.49 38.87
CA PHE A 333 9.42 6.17 38.35
C PHE A 333 8.70 5.28 39.36
N ALA A 334 8.78 5.56 40.67
CA ALA A 334 8.01 4.82 41.67
C ALA A 334 6.52 5.15 41.71
N ARG A 335 6.05 6.11 40.89
CA ARG A 335 4.62 6.40 40.72
C ARG A 335 3.95 5.51 39.67
N HIS A 336 4.73 4.77 38.90
CA HIS A 336 4.24 3.89 37.84
C HIS A 336 4.28 2.44 38.31
N ASP A 337 3.47 1.63 37.65
CA ASP A 337 3.41 0.19 37.92
C ASP A 337 4.66 -0.53 37.42
N GLY A 338 4.91 -1.69 38.02
CA GLY A 338 6.03 -2.57 37.66
C GLY A 338 7.40 -2.13 38.13
N ASP A 339 8.42 -2.59 37.43
CA ASP A 339 9.83 -2.45 37.80
C ASP A 339 10.44 -1.14 37.30
N LEU A 340 9.63 -0.17 36.86
CA LEU A 340 10.14 1.09 36.33
C LEU A 340 11.05 1.80 37.34
N ASN A 341 10.75 1.70 38.64
CA ASN A 341 11.60 2.29 39.68
C ASN A 341 12.98 1.61 39.82
N ALA A 342 13.19 0.42 39.26
CA ALA A 342 14.51 -0.20 39.19
C ALA A 342 15.41 0.46 38.12
N LEU A 343 14.88 1.35 37.28
CA LEU A 343 15.65 2.12 36.31
C LEU A 343 16.23 3.40 36.94
N ALA A 344 17.47 3.71 36.56
CA ALA A 344 18.10 4.99 36.83
C ALA A 344 17.67 6.05 35.81
N SER A 345 17.58 5.66 34.53
CA SER A 345 17.14 6.56 33.46
C SER A 345 16.62 5.79 32.24
N ILE A 346 15.93 6.52 31.37
CA ILE A 346 15.57 6.09 30.02
C ILE A 346 16.12 7.12 29.05
N THR A 347 16.95 6.69 28.10
CA THR A 347 17.58 7.56 27.11
C THR A 347 17.19 7.12 25.71
N ALA A 348 16.73 8.05 24.88
CA ALA A 348 16.41 7.81 23.48
C ALA A 348 17.29 8.69 22.56
N ASP A 349 17.67 8.14 21.42
CA ASP A 349 18.31 8.84 20.30
C ASP A 349 17.63 8.47 18.98
N GLU A 350 18.15 8.89 17.83
CA GLU A 350 17.51 8.58 16.56
C GLU A 350 17.45 7.09 16.20
N ASN A 351 18.25 6.22 16.83
CA ASN A 351 18.40 4.82 16.44
C ASN A 351 17.82 3.84 17.48
N CYS A 352 17.73 4.23 18.75
CA CYS A 352 17.35 3.31 19.82
C CYS A 352 16.84 4.02 21.07
N ILE A 353 16.26 3.21 21.96
CA ILE A 353 16.04 3.53 23.36
C ILE A 353 16.93 2.66 24.25
N ARG A 354 17.39 3.22 25.36
CA ARG A 354 18.21 2.57 26.37
C ARG A 354 17.57 2.76 27.73
N LEU A 355 17.36 1.65 28.43
CA LEU A 355 16.84 1.63 29.79
C LEU A 355 18.01 1.26 30.69
N THR A 356 18.50 2.21 31.48
CA THR A 356 19.65 2.00 32.37
C THR A 356 19.13 1.58 33.74
N ALA A 357 19.54 0.40 34.21
CA ALA A 357 19.19 -0.09 35.53
C ALA A 357 19.89 0.70 36.64
N LYS A 358 19.31 0.70 37.84
CA LYS A 358 20.00 1.16 39.06
C LYS A 358 21.11 0.17 39.46
N PRO A 359 22.09 0.61 40.27
CA PRO A 359 23.13 -0.26 40.76
C PRO A 359 22.60 -1.56 41.39
N GLY A 360 23.05 -2.69 40.83
CA GLY A 360 22.70 -4.03 41.29
C GLY A 360 21.33 -4.54 40.85
N CYS A 361 20.59 -3.82 40.01
CA CYS A 361 19.42 -4.32 39.30
C CYS A 361 19.84 -4.90 37.93
N SER A 362 19.10 -5.87 37.42
CA SER A 362 19.41 -6.58 36.16
C SER A 362 18.16 -6.95 35.38
N PHE A 363 18.21 -6.90 34.06
CA PHE A 363 17.10 -7.28 33.17
C PHE A 363 16.98 -8.80 33.01
N SER A 364 15.74 -9.27 32.91
CA SER A 364 15.46 -10.67 32.61
C SER A 364 15.93 -11.05 31.20
N LYS A 365 16.98 -11.88 31.13
CA LYS A 365 17.58 -12.34 29.86
C LYS A 365 16.61 -13.16 29.02
N SER A 366 15.75 -13.95 29.65
CA SER A 366 14.77 -14.77 28.93
C SER A 366 13.72 -13.91 28.21
N LEU A 367 13.36 -12.75 28.73
CA LEU A 367 12.44 -11.83 28.05
C LEU A 367 13.09 -11.20 26.81
N VAL A 368 14.38 -10.85 26.92
CA VAL A 368 15.18 -10.35 25.79
C VAL A 368 15.31 -11.41 24.70
N GLU A 369 15.69 -12.63 25.07
CA GLU A 369 15.84 -13.77 24.15
C GLU A 369 14.52 -14.14 23.45
N ASN A 370 13.39 -14.02 24.15
CA ASN A 370 12.06 -14.29 23.60
C ASN A 370 11.39 -13.07 22.95
N SER A 371 12.13 -11.97 22.75
CA SER A 371 11.64 -10.73 22.15
C SER A 371 10.38 -10.15 22.80
N GLN A 372 10.26 -10.25 24.13
CA GLN A 372 9.13 -9.73 24.91
C GLN A 372 9.31 -8.25 25.25
N TYR A 373 9.38 -7.42 24.21
CA TYR A 373 9.49 -5.98 24.31
C TYR A 373 8.76 -5.31 23.15
N SER A 374 8.29 -4.08 23.35
CA SER A 374 7.78 -3.24 22.26
C SER A 374 7.96 -1.76 22.57
N ILE A 375 8.01 -0.96 21.51
CA ILE A 375 8.05 0.50 21.61
C ILE A 375 6.94 1.01 20.72
N ASN A 376 5.85 1.45 21.32
CA ASN A 376 4.66 1.87 20.60
C ASN A 376 4.67 3.39 20.44
N LEU A 377 4.75 3.83 19.18
CA LEU A 377 4.60 5.23 18.80
C LEU A 377 3.14 5.50 18.46
N TYR A 378 2.54 6.50 19.12
CA TYR A 378 1.17 6.93 18.83
C TYR A 378 1.17 8.09 17.83
N SER A 379 0.39 7.93 16.76
CA SER A 379 0.14 8.99 15.78
C SER A 379 -1.34 9.35 15.79
N ASN A 380 -1.63 10.57 16.22
CA ASN A 380 -2.97 11.13 16.21
C ASN A 380 -3.21 11.83 14.88
N SER A 381 -4.12 11.28 14.06
CA SER A 381 -4.74 12.03 12.96
C SER A 381 -6.16 12.44 13.38
N GLU A 382 -6.76 13.41 12.70
CA GLU A 382 -8.09 13.97 13.03
C GLU A 382 -9.19 12.90 13.21
N ASN A 383 -9.02 11.69 12.66
CA ASN A 383 -10.03 10.64 12.67
C ASN A 383 -9.55 9.26 13.18
N ALA A 384 -8.29 9.12 13.64
CA ALA A 384 -7.80 7.84 14.18
C ALA A 384 -6.54 8.01 15.05
N VAL A 385 -6.48 7.25 16.14
CA VAL A 385 -5.25 6.97 16.87
C VAL A 385 -4.63 5.72 16.26
N ASN A 386 -3.49 5.88 15.60
CA ASN A 386 -2.71 4.76 15.05
C ASN A 386 -1.54 4.46 15.98
N THR A 387 -1.34 3.17 16.27
CA THR A 387 -0.22 2.69 17.07
C THR A 387 0.73 1.92 16.18
N PHE A 388 2.02 2.28 16.23
CA PHE A 388 3.07 1.60 15.47
C PHE A 388 4.13 1.08 16.43
N ASP A 389 4.37 -0.23 16.43
CA ASP A 389 5.53 -0.78 17.11
C ASP A 389 6.80 -0.50 16.28
N ILE A 390 7.70 0.31 16.82
CA ILE A 390 8.95 0.72 16.18
C ILE A 390 10.14 -0.10 16.65
N SER A 391 9.97 -1.06 17.57
CA SER A 391 11.06 -1.90 18.07
C SER A 391 11.56 -2.91 17.03
N TYR A 392 12.83 -3.30 17.08
CA TYR A 392 13.38 -4.29 16.14
C TYR A 392 14.26 -5.35 16.80
N THR A 393 15.36 -4.94 17.41
CA THR A 393 16.29 -5.85 18.10
C THR A 393 16.59 -5.31 19.48
N SER A 394 17.02 -6.19 20.40
CA SER A 394 17.46 -5.76 21.71
C SER A 394 18.72 -6.50 22.18
N SER A 395 19.42 -5.89 23.12
CA SER A 395 20.60 -6.44 23.75
C SER A 395 20.74 -5.88 25.17
N ILE A 396 21.35 -6.65 26.05
CA ILE A 396 21.80 -6.16 27.37
C ILE A 396 23.29 -5.84 27.25
N GLU A 397 23.65 -4.61 27.57
CA GLU A 397 25.03 -4.10 27.65
C GLU A 397 25.31 -3.55 29.05
N GLU A 398 26.56 -3.20 29.36
CA GLU A 398 26.93 -2.51 30.61
C GLU A 398 27.34 -1.06 30.29
N ASP A 399 26.92 -0.12 31.14
CA ASP A 399 27.40 1.26 31.05
C ASP A 399 28.80 1.44 31.68
N GLY A 400 29.32 2.67 31.63
CA GLY A 400 30.65 2.99 32.19
C GLY A 400 30.76 2.82 33.70
N ASP A 401 29.63 2.71 34.41
CA ASP A 401 29.55 2.51 35.86
C ASP A 401 29.25 1.04 36.22
N GLY A 402 29.14 0.15 35.22
CA GLY A 402 28.86 -1.28 35.40
C GLY A 402 27.38 -1.60 35.67
N ASN A 403 26.45 -0.68 35.37
CA ASN A 403 25.02 -0.97 35.43
C ASN A 403 24.55 -1.62 34.14
N GLU A 404 23.62 -2.57 34.23
CA GLU A 404 23.01 -3.14 33.04
C GLU A 404 22.15 -2.10 32.30
N VAL A 405 22.25 -2.13 30.97
CA VAL A 405 21.47 -1.30 30.04
C VAL A 405 20.76 -2.22 29.07
N LEU A 406 19.43 -2.18 29.07
CA LEU A 406 18.64 -2.78 28.00
C LEU A 406 18.58 -1.78 26.84
N ARG A 407 19.24 -2.11 25.74
CA ARG A 407 19.18 -1.37 24.49
C ARG A 407 18.14 -2.02 23.58
N ILE A 408 17.17 -1.26 23.11
CA ILE A 408 16.20 -1.68 22.09
C ILE A 408 16.38 -0.78 20.87
N ASN A 409 16.84 -1.35 19.77
CA ASN A 409 16.99 -0.64 18.50
C ASN A 409 15.64 -0.47 17.82
N TYR A 410 15.47 0.66 17.15
CA TYR A 410 14.32 0.90 16.31
C TYR A 410 14.45 0.18 14.97
N ASP A 411 13.33 0.05 14.26
CA ASP A 411 13.26 -0.50 12.91
C ASP A 411 13.92 0.41 11.85
N LYS A 412 14.04 1.70 12.13
CA LYS A 412 14.79 2.68 11.35
C LYS A 412 15.10 3.89 12.21
N LYS A 413 15.72 4.91 11.61
CA LYS A 413 15.93 6.18 12.30
C LYS A 413 14.60 6.88 12.56
N TYR A 414 14.46 7.54 13.70
CA TYR A 414 13.32 8.40 14.03
C TYR A 414 13.77 9.82 14.38
N ARG A 415 12.96 10.81 13.99
CA ARG A 415 13.20 12.21 14.33
C ARG A 415 12.65 12.51 15.72
N GLN A 416 13.34 13.34 16.50
CA GLN A 416 12.86 13.74 17.83
C GLN A 416 11.41 14.28 17.80
N SER A 417 11.04 15.02 16.75
CA SER A 417 9.72 15.63 16.62
C SER A 417 8.57 14.62 16.54
N VAL A 418 8.84 13.37 16.13
CA VAL A 418 7.83 12.30 16.07
C VAL A 418 7.85 11.41 17.32
N MET A 419 8.84 11.58 18.19
CA MET A 419 9.02 10.77 19.41
C MET A 419 8.24 11.34 20.59
N LYS A 420 6.97 11.67 20.34
CA LYS A 420 6.00 12.17 21.32
C LYS A 420 5.02 11.07 21.63
N GLN A 421 4.62 10.94 22.89
CA GLN A 421 3.66 9.94 23.32
C GLN A 421 4.10 8.54 22.87
N ILE A 422 5.20 8.07 23.45
CA ILE A 422 5.67 6.70 23.23
C ILE A 422 5.31 5.86 24.45
N ALA A 423 4.94 4.62 24.23
CA ALA A 423 4.90 3.60 25.27
C ALA A 423 6.04 2.61 25.13
N VAL A 424 6.74 2.34 26.23
CA VAL A 424 7.79 1.32 26.33
C VAL A 424 7.27 0.16 27.16
N ASN A 425 7.32 -1.04 26.57
CA ASN A 425 6.88 -2.27 27.21
C ASN A 425 8.04 -3.28 27.26
N PHE A 426 8.19 -3.96 28.39
CA PHE A 426 9.10 -5.08 28.60
C PHE A 426 8.42 -6.12 29.48
N GLY A 427 8.30 -7.37 29.02
CA GLY A 427 7.61 -8.44 29.74
C GLY A 427 6.09 -8.32 29.82
N VAL A 428 5.50 -7.33 29.12
CA VAL A 428 4.04 -7.19 28.96
C VAL A 428 3.58 -8.18 27.88
N LYS A 429 2.60 -9.03 28.20
CA LYS A 429 2.00 -9.99 27.26
C LYS A 429 0.74 -9.43 26.62
#